data_AF-A0A8J6T0R3-F1
#
_entry.id   AF-A0A8J6T0R3-F1
#
_cell.length_a   1.000
_cell.length_b   1.000
_cell.length_c   1.000
_cell.angle_alpha   90.00
_cell.angle_beta   90.00
_cell.angle_gamma   90.00
#
_symmetry.space_group_name_H-M   'P 1'
#
loop_
_entity.id
_entity.type
_entity.pdbx_description
1 polymer ?
#
loop_
_entity_poly.entity_id
_entity_poly.type
_entity_poly.pdbx_seq_one_letter_code
_entity_poly.pdbx_strand_id
1 'polypeptide(L)'
;MKIFSDWGFSRKGWRNNQRGEYWVVAQAILIVGFVVLPVYRPVNLPLDKFINLSVAALLGLAALLLLAKALLDLGQQLTPLPYPKDNGQLVQTGIYSIVRHPVYSGLILAALSWAIFFVSLSHLVAAAILFVFLDAKASHEEGWLTQKYPDYANYRQEVKKLIPWLY
;
A
#
# COMPACT_ATOMS: atom_id res chain seq x y z
N MET A 1 5.57 -21.13 -11.89
CA MET A 1 4.12 -21.38 -11.72
C MET A 1 3.71 -21.70 -10.27
N LYS A 2 4.53 -22.38 -9.46
CA LYS A 2 4.21 -22.71 -8.06
C LYS A 2 3.94 -21.51 -7.14
N ILE A 3 4.73 -20.43 -7.26
CA ILE A 3 4.57 -19.22 -6.43
C ILE A 3 3.19 -18.55 -6.61
N PHE A 4 2.69 -18.45 -7.85
CA PHE A 4 1.37 -17.85 -8.11
C PHE A 4 0.23 -18.69 -7.52
N SER A 5 0.34 -20.02 -7.59
CA SER A 5 -0.64 -20.89 -6.92
C SER A 5 -0.53 -20.80 -5.40
N ASP A 6 0.67 -20.66 -4.84
CA ASP A 6 0.90 -20.53 -3.40
C ASP A 6 0.36 -19.20 -2.85
N TRP A 7 0.34 -18.14 -3.67
CA TRP A 7 -0.35 -16.89 -3.38
C TRP A 7 -1.88 -16.97 -3.57
N GLY A 8 -2.38 -18.03 -4.21
CA GLY A 8 -3.80 -18.28 -4.37
C GLY A 8 -4.39 -17.87 -5.71
N PHE A 9 -3.58 -17.48 -6.69
CA PHE A 9 -4.10 -17.21 -8.04
C PHE A 9 -4.62 -18.49 -8.68
N SER A 10 -5.82 -18.41 -9.25
CA SER A 10 -6.44 -19.53 -9.98
C SER A 10 -7.16 -19.05 -11.23
N ARG A 11 -7.32 -19.94 -12.23
CA ARG A 11 -8.09 -19.61 -13.45
C ARG A 11 -9.54 -19.21 -13.15
N LYS A 12 -10.16 -19.79 -12.12
CA LYS A 12 -11.51 -19.41 -11.67
C LYS A 12 -11.51 -18.03 -11.03
N GLY A 13 -10.49 -17.73 -10.21
CA GLY A 13 -10.27 -16.42 -9.61
C GLY A 13 -10.23 -15.29 -10.64
N TRP A 14 -9.47 -15.47 -11.73
CA TRP A 14 -9.41 -14.50 -12.82
C TRP A 14 -10.75 -14.20 -13.51
N ARG A 15 -11.68 -15.18 -13.53
CA ARG A 15 -13.00 -15.00 -14.16
C ARG A 15 -14.00 -14.30 -13.24
N ASN A 16 -13.89 -14.52 -11.93
CA ASN A 16 -14.94 -14.14 -10.98
C ASN A 16 -14.45 -13.21 -9.85
N ASN A 17 -13.19 -12.79 -9.86
CA ASN A 17 -12.57 -11.91 -8.86
C ASN A 17 -12.73 -12.41 -7.41
N GLN A 18 -12.62 -13.72 -7.19
CA GLN A 18 -12.91 -14.34 -5.89
C GLN A 18 -11.94 -13.92 -4.78
N ARG A 19 -10.70 -13.57 -5.15
CA ARG A 19 -9.65 -13.22 -4.19
C ARG A 19 -9.17 -11.77 -4.35
N GLY A 20 -9.88 -10.98 -5.16
CA GLY A 20 -9.52 -9.60 -5.45
C GLY A 20 -8.40 -9.47 -6.47
N GLU A 21 -8.30 -10.37 -7.44
CA GLU A 21 -7.39 -10.29 -8.57
C GLU A 21 -7.46 -8.94 -9.30
N TYR A 22 -8.66 -8.38 -9.45
CA TYR A 22 -8.86 -7.09 -10.12
C TYR A 22 -8.29 -5.92 -9.33
N TRP A 23 -8.26 -6.00 -8.00
CA TRP A 23 -7.56 -5.02 -7.16
C TRP A 23 -6.05 -5.03 -7.42
N VAL A 24 -5.46 -6.21 -7.66
CA VAL A 24 -4.03 -6.32 -7.97
C VAL A 24 -3.73 -5.74 -9.35
N VAL A 25 -4.55 -6.05 -10.35
CA VAL A 25 -4.40 -5.49 -11.70
C VAL A 25 -4.57 -3.97 -11.69
N ALA A 26 -5.62 -3.46 -11.04
CA ALA A 26 -5.85 -2.03 -10.93
C ALA A 26 -4.71 -1.32 -10.18
N GLN A 27 -4.18 -1.93 -9.11
CA GLN A 27 -2.99 -1.41 -8.42
C GLN A 27 -1.78 -1.35 -9.34
N ALA A 28 -1.52 -2.42 -10.10
CA ALA A 28 -0.40 -2.46 -11.04
C ALA A 28 -0.54 -1.39 -12.14
N ILE A 29 -1.75 -1.20 -12.67
CA ILE A 29 -2.04 -0.14 -13.65
C ILE A 29 -1.80 1.25 -13.03
N LEU A 30 -2.24 1.49 -11.80
CA LEU A 30 -2.02 2.77 -11.11
C LEU A 30 -0.53 3.02 -10.86
N ILE A 31 0.24 2.02 -10.44
CA ILE A 31 1.68 2.15 -10.22
C ILE A 31 2.41 2.39 -11.54
N VAL A 32 2.13 1.61 -12.59
CA VAL A 32 2.73 1.83 -13.91
C VAL A 32 2.34 3.20 -14.46
N GLY A 33 1.07 3.56 -14.35
CA GLY A 33 0.53 4.87 -14.72
C GLY A 33 1.24 6.01 -14.00
N PHE A 34 1.51 5.86 -12.70
CA PHE A 34 2.26 6.82 -11.91
C PHE A 34 3.70 6.99 -12.43
N VAL A 35 4.38 5.89 -12.75
CA VAL A 35 5.78 5.91 -13.21
C VAL A 35 5.92 6.56 -14.60
N VAL A 36 4.98 6.31 -15.51
CA VAL A 36 5.03 6.87 -16.87
C VAL A 36 4.40 8.28 -16.96
N LEU A 37 3.82 8.77 -15.87
CA LEU A 37 3.14 10.06 -15.83
C LEU A 37 4.15 11.19 -16.07
N PRO A 38 3.90 12.12 -17.01
CA PRO A 38 4.81 13.24 -17.21
C PRO A 38 4.79 14.16 -16.00
N VAL A 39 5.97 14.68 -15.64
CA VAL A 39 6.12 15.69 -14.58
C VAL A 39 5.50 16.99 -15.06
N TYR A 40 4.32 17.34 -14.50
CA TYR A 40 3.65 18.59 -14.78
C TYR A 40 3.85 19.59 -13.63
N ARG A 41 4.35 20.78 -13.96
CA ARG A 41 4.64 21.90 -13.03
C ARG A 41 3.86 23.14 -13.46
N PRO A 42 2.58 23.26 -13.08
CA PRO A 42 1.74 24.38 -13.53
C PRO A 42 2.19 25.73 -12.93
N VAL A 43 2.83 25.70 -11.76
CA VAL A 43 3.27 26.89 -11.04
C VAL A 43 4.74 26.73 -10.69
N ASN A 44 5.54 27.75 -11.01
CA ASN A 44 6.89 27.88 -10.48
C ASN A 44 6.80 28.38 -9.03
N LEU A 45 6.56 27.45 -8.10
CA LEU A 45 6.62 27.76 -6.68
C LEU A 45 8.08 28.07 -6.31
N PRO A 46 8.37 29.20 -5.64
CA PRO A 46 9.73 29.53 -5.16
C PRO A 46 10.07 28.67 -3.94
N LEU A 47 10.01 27.35 -4.08
CA LEU A 47 10.37 26.42 -3.04
C LEU A 47 11.89 26.33 -2.95
N ASP A 48 12.39 26.41 -1.72
CA ASP A 48 13.79 26.12 -1.45
C ASP A 48 14.09 24.66 -1.83
N LYS A 49 15.04 24.48 -2.73
CA LYS A 49 15.43 23.16 -3.25
C LYS A 49 15.96 22.25 -2.15
N PHE A 50 16.65 22.80 -1.14
CA PHE A 50 17.17 22.02 -0.01
C PHE A 50 16.03 21.56 0.90
N ILE A 51 15.06 22.42 1.19
CA ILE A 51 13.89 22.04 1.99
C ILE A 51 13.13 20.92 1.28
N ASN A 52 12.83 21.11 0.00
CA ASN A 52 12.11 20.12 -0.79
C ASN A 52 12.86 18.79 -0.84
N LEU A 53 14.15 18.81 -1.18
CA LEU A 53 14.99 17.61 -1.20
C LEU A 53 15.00 16.90 0.16
N SER A 54 15.11 17.66 1.24
CA SER A 54 15.14 17.10 2.60
C SER A 54 13.80 16.43 2.96
N VAL A 55 12.67 17.08 2.67
CA VAL A 55 11.34 16.50 2.91
C VAL A 55 11.13 15.26 2.05
N ALA A 56 11.45 15.31 0.76
CA ALA A 56 11.34 14.17 -0.13
C ALA A 56 12.21 13.00 0.33
N ALA A 57 13.45 13.26 0.74
CA ALA A 57 14.38 12.24 1.23
C ALA A 57 13.88 11.58 2.52
N LEU A 58 13.35 12.37 3.47
CA LEU A 58 12.76 11.85 4.70
C LEU A 58 11.56 10.95 4.41
N LEU A 59 10.65 11.38 3.54
CA LEU A 59 9.49 10.58 3.14
C LEU A 59 9.89 9.30 2.38
N GLY A 60 10.88 9.41 1.49
CA GLY A 60 11.40 8.28 0.72
C GLY A 60 12.09 7.25 1.63
N LEU A 61 12.87 7.70 2.61
CA LEU A 61 13.48 6.83 3.61
C LEU A 61 12.42 6.16 4.48
N ALA A 62 11.43 6.91 4.97
CA ALA A 62 10.32 6.35 5.74
C ALA A 62 9.55 5.29 4.93
N ALA A 63 9.25 5.57 3.65
CA ALA A 63 8.61 4.62 2.74
C ALA A 63 9.44 3.34 2.58
N LEU A 64 10.75 3.48 2.35
CA LEU A 64 11.66 2.34 2.21
C LEU A 64 11.69 1.48 3.47
N LEU A 65 11.81 2.10 4.64
CA LEU A 65 11.84 1.40 5.93
C LEU A 65 10.51 0.70 6.21
N LEU A 66 9.37 1.35 5.96
CA LEU A 66 8.05 0.74 6.11
C LEU A 66 7.88 -0.46 5.19
N LEU A 67 8.21 -0.33 3.91
CA LEU A 67 8.10 -1.42 2.94
C LEU A 67 9.02 -2.58 3.32
N ALA A 68 10.28 -2.31 3.65
CA ALA A 68 11.24 -3.34 4.04
C ALA A 68 10.75 -4.09 5.30
N LYS A 69 10.36 -3.37 6.35
CA LYS A 69 9.83 -3.97 7.57
C LYS A 69 8.53 -4.74 7.32
N ALA A 70 7.62 -4.19 6.52
CA ALA A 70 6.35 -4.84 6.22
C ALA A 70 6.55 -6.18 5.51
N LEU A 71 7.49 -6.25 4.58
CA LEU A 71 7.82 -7.48 3.87
C LEU A 71 8.53 -8.50 4.78
N LEU A 72 9.45 -8.04 5.63
CA LEU A 72 10.16 -8.90 6.57
C LEU A 72 9.21 -9.49 7.63
N ASP A 73 8.38 -8.66 8.24
CA ASP A 73 7.47 -9.06 9.32
C ASP A 73 6.32 -9.93 8.79
N LEU A 74 5.89 -9.74 7.53
CA LEU A 74 4.86 -10.57 6.90
C LEU A 74 5.40 -11.94 6.44
N GLY A 75 6.64 -11.98 5.96
CA GLY A 75 7.37 -13.22 5.65
C GLY A 75 6.56 -14.22 4.82
N GLN A 76 6.28 -15.40 5.39
CA GLN A 76 5.54 -16.49 4.70
C GLN A 76 4.06 -16.17 4.43
N GLN A 77 3.51 -15.14 5.09
CA GLN A 77 2.14 -14.66 4.89
C GLN A 77 1.99 -13.74 3.69
N LEU A 78 3.10 -13.33 3.07
CA LEU A 78 3.09 -12.42 1.92
C LEU A 78 2.28 -12.99 0.76
N THR A 79 1.29 -12.21 0.34
CA THR A 79 0.50 -12.41 -0.87
C THR A 79 0.18 -11.04 -1.48
N PRO A 80 0.21 -10.91 -2.81
CA PRO A 80 -0.26 -9.69 -3.46
C PRO A 80 -1.80 -9.58 -3.50
N LEU A 81 -2.51 -10.71 -3.31
CA LEU A 81 -3.97 -10.74 -3.29
C LEU A 81 -4.50 -10.18 -1.96
N PRO A 82 -5.53 -9.33 -1.97
CA PRO A 82 -6.15 -8.82 -0.75
C PRO A 82 -6.87 -9.91 0.06
N TYR A 83 -7.21 -11.06 -0.55
CA TYR A 83 -7.75 -12.18 0.20
C TYR A 83 -6.64 -12.91 0.99
N PRO A 84 -6.83 -13.17 2.29
CA PRO A 84 -5.82 -13.82 3.12
C PRO A 84 -5.53 -15.26 2.67
N LYS A 85 -4.25 -15.65 2.64
CA LYS A 85 -3.79 -17.01 2.26
C LYS A 85 -4.55 -18.06 3.03
N ASP A 86 -4.98 -19.15 2.37
CA ASP A 86 -5.88 -20.17 2.94
C ASP A 86 -5.39 -20.70 4.30
N ASN A 87 -4.11 -21.06 4.40
CA ASN A 87 -3.47 -21.52 5.65
C ASN A 87 -2.65 -20.44 6.35
N GLY A 88 -2.94 -19.17 6.08
CA GLY A 88 -2.20 -18.04 6.62
C GLY A 88 -2.61 -17.66 8.05
N GLN A 89 -1.68 -17.09 8.79
CA GLN A 89 -1.91 -16.58 10.14
C GLN A 89 -1.99 -15.05 10.12
N LEU A 90 -2.81 -14.48 11.01
CA LEU A 90 -2.88 -13.04 11.19
C LEU A 90 -1.60 -12.53 11.86
N VAL A 91 -0.88 -11.62 11.19
CA VAL A 91 0.32 -10.98 11.72
C VAL A 91 -0.06 -9.67 12.39
N GLN A 92 0.29 -9.52 13.68
CA GLN A 92 -0.01 -8.34 14.49
C GLN A 92 1.24 -7.77 15.18
N THR A 93 2.42 -8.34 14.91
CA THR A 93 3.68 -7.99 15.56
C THR A 93 4.57 -7.15 14.63
N GLY A 94 5.63 -6.56 15.21
CA GLY A 94 6.56 -5.73 14.44
C GLY A 94 5.89 -4.47 13.92
N ILE A 95 6.08 -4.15 12.63
CA ILE A 95 5.46 -2.96 12.04
C ILE A 95 3.93 -3.04 11.99
N TYR A 96 3.37 -4.26 11.97
CA TYR A 96 1.93 -4.49 12.01
C TYR A 96 1.34 -4.17 13.39
N SER A 97 2.13 -4.04 14.46
CA SER A 97 1.61 -3.53 15.74
C SER A 97 1.48 -2.00 15.77
N ILE A 98 1.97 -1.30 14.72
CA ILE A 98 1.98 0.16 14.62
C ILE A 98 0.93 0.65 13.61
N VAL A 99 0.81 -0.05 12.48
CA VAL A 99 -0.17 0.24 11.42
C VAL A 99 -0.58 -1.06 10.73
N ARG A 100 -1.87 -1.21 10.40
CA ARG A 100 -2.42 -2.47 9.86
C ARG A 100 -2.02 -2.75 8.42
N HIS A 101 -1.84 -1.72 7.60
CA HIS A 101 -1.49 -1.84 6.18
C HIS A 101 -0.17 -1.13 5.83
N PRO A 102 0.96 -1.51 6.44
CA PRO A 102 2.24 -0.81 6.31
C PRO A 102 2.80 -0.82 4.87
N VAL A 103 2.48 -1.85 4.07
CA VAL A 103 2.81 -1.89 2.64
C VAL A 103 2.10 -0.76 1.89
N TYR A 104 0.82 -0.55 2.15
CA TYR A 104 0.03 0.49 1.49
C TYR A 104 0.49 1.88 1.95
N SER A 105 0.73 2.07 3.24
CA SER A 105 1.32 3.29 3.78
C SER A 105 2.66 3.62 3.11
N GLY A 106 3.53 2.61 2.95
CA GLY A 106 4.82 2.76 2.28
C GLY A 106 4.69 3.17 0.80
N LEU A 107 3.75 2.58 0.05
CA LEU A 107 3.48 2.97 -1.34
C LEU A 107 2.98 4.41 -1.46
N ILE A 108 2.07 4.82 -0.56
CA ILE A 108 1.56 6.20 -0.51
C ILE A 108 2.69 7.17 -0.20
N LEU A 109 3.54 6.89 0.79
CA LEU A 109 4.69 7.73 1.14
C LEU A 109 5.71 7.82 0.01
N ALA A 110 5.98 6.72 -0.71
CA ALA A 110 6.86 6.72 -1.87
C ALA A 110 6.31 7.62 -2.99
N ALA A 111 5.01 7.54 -3.27
CA ALA A 111 4.35 8.40 -4.25
C ALA A 111 4.39 9.89 -3.85
N LEU A 112 4.16 10.20 -2.57
CA LEU A 112 4.26 11.56 -2.04
C LEU A 112 5.70 12.10 -2.08
N SER A 113 6.69 11.29 -1.71
CA SER A 113 8.11 11.63 -1.82
C SER A 113 8.48 12.05 -3.25
N TRP A 114 8.03 11.27 -4.24
CA TRP A 114 8.25 11.57 -5.66
C TRP A 114 7.55 12.87 -6.11
N ALA A 115 6.28 13.04 -5.73
CA ALA A 115 5.51 14.24 -6.06
C ALA A 115 6.16 15.51 -5.51
N ILE A 116 6.69 15.44 -4.28
CA ILE A 116 7.38 16.55 -3.61
C ILE A 116 8.72 16.82 -4.28
N PHE A 117 9.57 15.80 -4.46
CA PHE A 117 10.88 15.92 -5.10
C PHE A 117 10.79 16.62 -6.48
N PHE A 118 9.83 16.23 -7.31
CA PHE A 118 9.64 16.81 -8.63
C PHE A 118 8.77 18.07 -8.65
N VAL A 119 8.18 18.48 -7.52
CA VAL A 119 7.17 19.55 -7.41
C VAL A 119 6.08 19.37 -8.47
N SER A 120 5.55 18.15 -8.57
CA SER A 120 4.71 17.74 -9.69
C SER A 120 3.25 17.64 -9.29
N LEU A 121 2.40 18.49 -9.88
CA LEU A 121 0.95 18.43 -9.63
C LEU A 121 0.36 17.13 -10.16
N SER A 122 0.80 16.65 -11.33
CA SER A 122 0.33 15.38 -11.89
C SER A 122 0.58 14.21 -10.94
N HIS A 123 1.79 14.10 -10.38
CA HIS A 123 2.12 13.05 -9.43
C HIS A 123 1.46 13.25 -8.06
N LEU A 124 1.22 14.48 -7.63
CA LEU A 124 0.47 14.75 -6.40
C LEU A 124 -0.99 14.26 -6.52
N VAL A 125 -1.63 14.56 -7.66
CA VAL A 125 -2.98 14.05 -7.97
C VAL A 125 -2.98 12.52 -8.06
N ALA A 126 -1.98 11.94 -8.74
CA ALA A 126 -1.85 10.49 -8.83
C ALA A 126 -1.61 9.82 -7.46
N ALA A 127 -0.84 10.46 -6.56
CA ALA A 127 -0.64 9.99 -5.19
C ALA A 127 -1.94 10.05 -4.37
N ALA A 128 -2.77 11.08 -4.55
CA ALA A 128 -4.08 11.17 -3.92
C ALA A 128 -5.05 10.08 -4.44
N ILE A 129 -5.06 9.83 -5.75
CA ILE A 129 -5.83 8.73 -6.35
C ILE A 129 -5.35 7.38 -5.80
N LEU A 130 -4.03 7.18 -5.72
CA LEU A 130 -3.44 5.97 -5.17
C LEU A 130 -3.82 5.78 -3.69
N PHE A 131 -3.84 6.86 -2.89
CA PHE A 131 -4.29 6.82 -1.51
C PHE A 131 -5.74 6.34 -1.41
N VAL A 132 -6.68 6.97 -2.14
CA VAL A 132 -8.10 6.59 -2.12
C VAL A 132 -8.29 5.14 -2.58
N PHE A 133 -7.55 4.73 -3.61
CA PHE A 133 -7.61 3.36 -4.11
C PHE A 133 -7.11 2.34 -3.08
N LEU A 134 -5.94 2.58 -2.49
CA LEU A 134 -5.36 1.68 -1.48
C LEU A 134 -6.19 1.67 -0.20
N ASP A 135 -6.81 2.78 0.15
CA ASP A 135 -7.76 2.85 1.25
C ASP A 135 -9.00 1.97 1.01
N ALA A 136 -9.60 2.08 -0.18
CA ALA A 136 -10.73 1.23 -0.56
C ALA A 136 -10.34 -0.26 -0.60
N LYS A 137 -9.17 -0.57 -1.18
CA LYS A 137 -8.61 -1.92 -1.22
C LYS A 137 -8.39 -2.48 0.18
N ALA A 138 -7.79 -1.69 1.07
CA ALA A 138 -7.58 -2.05 2.46
C ALA A 138 -8.90 -2.34 3.18
N SER A 139 -9.91 -1.48 3.04
CA SER A 139 -11.25 -1.71 3.63
C SER A 139 -11.87 -3.04 3.18
N HIS A 140 -11.70 -3.39 1.91
CA HIS A 140 -12.19 -4.66 1.37
C HIS A 140 -11.44 -5.85 1.96
N GLU A 141 -10.11 -5.74 2.06
CA GLU A 141 -9.24 -6.72 2.72
C GLU A 141 -9.60 -6.90 4.20
N GLU A 142 -9.84 -5.81 4.96
CA GLU A 142 -10.28 -5.88 6.36
C GLU A 142 -11.59 -6.66 6.51
N GLY A 143 -12.48 -6.59 5.52
CA GLY A 143 -13.72 -7.37 5.49
C GLY A 143 -13.46 -8.87 5.46
N TRP A 144 -12.52 -9.33 4.63
CA TRP A 144 -12.14 -10.75 4.61
C TRP A 144 -11.31 -11.16 5.82
N LEU A 145 -10.43 -10.29 6.31
CA LEU A 145 -9.66 -10.55 7.52
C LEU A 145 -10.59 -10.72 8.73
N THR A 146 -11.63 -9.89 8.84
CA THR A 146 -12.65 -10.00 9.89
C THR A 146 -13.43 -11.31 9.80
N GLN A 147 -13.76 -11.78 8.59
CA GLN A 147 -14.46 -13.05 8.40
C GLN A 147 -13.58 -14.26 8.74
N LYS A 148 -12.27 -14.16 8.47
CA LYS A 148 -11.33 -15.26 8.61
C LYS A 148 -10.72 -15.39 10.00
N TYR A 149 -10.39 -14.26 10.63
CA TYR A 149 -9.62 -14.22 11.87
C TYR A 149 -10.48 -13.61 12.99
N PRO A 150 -10.88 -14.41 14.00
CA PRO A 150 -11.67 -13.91 15.13
C PRO A 150 -11.01 -12.73 15.87
N ASP A 151 -9.68 -12.75 15.99
CA ASP A 151 -8.91 -11.73 16.71
C ASP A 151 -8.79 -10.40 15.95
N TYR A 152 -9.17 -10.36 14.66
CA TYR A 152 -9.00 -9.17 13.83
C TYR A 152 -9.83 -7.99 14.32
N ALA A 153 -11.01 -8.25 14.91
CA ALA A 153 -11.87 -7.19 15.45
C ALA A 153 -11.17 -6.42 16.59
N ASN A 154 -10.45 -7.13 17.47
CA ASN A 154 -9.69 -6.53 18.56
C ASN A 154 -8.47 -5.77 18.01
N TYR A 155 -7.73 -6.41 17.10
CA TYR A 155 -6.60 -5.79 16.41
C TYR A 155 -6.97 -4.46 15.72
N ARG A 156 -8.16 -4.41 15.10
CA ARG A 156 -8.70 -3.23 14.45
C ARG A 156 -9.00 -2.06 15.41
N GLN A 157 -9.27 -2.35 16.67
CA GLN A 157 -9.51 -1.31 17.68
C GLN A 157 -8.20 -0.69 18.18
N GLU A 158 -7.14 -1.50 18.27
CA GLU A 158 -5.86 -1.10 18.84
C GLU A 158 -4.95 -0.39 17.84
N VAL A 159 -4.89 -0.87 16.60
CA VAL A 159 -3.90 -0.42 15.61
C VAL A 159 -4.58 0.32 14.46
N LYS A 160 -4.07 1.46 14.01
CA LYS A 160 -4.67 2.27 12.93
C LYS A 160 -4.40 1.71 11.52
N LYS A 161 -5.24 2.06 10.55
CA LYS A 161 -5.31 1.45 9.21
C LYS A 161 -4.10 1.78 8.33
N LEU A 162 -3.84 3.06 8.08
CA LEU A 162 -2.84 3.55 7.11
C LEU A 162 -1.86 4.58 7.69
N ILE A 163 -2.30 5.42 8.62
CA ILE A 163 -1.50 6.47 9.24
C ILE A 163 -1.43 6.18 10.74
N PRO A 164 -0.25 5.83 11.28
CA PRO A 164 -0.08 5.56 12.70
C PRO A 164 -0.74 6.64 13.56
N TRP A 165 -1.50 6.20 14.57
CA TRP A 165 -2.22 7.04 15.55
C TRP A 165 -3.31 7.97 15.00
N LEU A 166 -3.45 8.13 13.68
CA LEU A 166 -4.42 9.03 13.06
C LEU A 166 -5.56 8.27 12.37
N TYR A 167 -5.25 7.37 11.45
CA TYR A 167 -6.24 6.74 10.57
C TYR A 167 -5.88 5.30 10.25
#